data_AF-A0AAD1VTZ3-F1
#
_entry.id   AF-A0AAD1VTZ3-F1
#
_cell.length_a   1.000
_cell.length_b   1.000
_cell.length_c   1.000
_cell.angle_alpha   90.00
_cell.angle_beta   90.00
_cell.angle_gamma   90.00
#
_symmetry.space_group_name_H-M   'P 1'
#
loop_
_entity.id
_entity.type
_entity.pdbx_description
1 polymer ?
#
loop_
_entity_poly.entity_id
_entity_poly.type
_entity_poly.pdbx_seq_one_letter_code
_entity_poly.pdbx_strand_id
1 'polypeptide(L)'
;MAPHGKELSEDLKKRIVALHIDGLGYKKTSKTLKLSCSTVGKTIQQFHRTGCTQNRLRHGKPKKLSARAQHHIQMLSLGNRCISLATIAAEVKGVGVNL
;
A
#
# COMPACT_ATOMS: atom_id res chain seq x y z
N MET A 1 -0.85 -10.92 18.82
CA MET A 1 -1.35 -10.70 17.44
C MET A 1 -0.96 -11.91 16.61
N ALA A 2 -1.91 -12.68 16.08
CA ALA A 2 -1.58 -13.86 15.28
C ALA A 2 -0.83 -13.45 14.00
N PRO A 3 0.24 -14.15 13.60
CA PRO A 3 0.90 -13.88 12.34
C PRO A 3 -0.10 -14.08 11.20
N HIS A 4 -0.25 -13.06 10.36
CA HIS A 4 -1.08 -13.18 9.16
C HIS A 4 -0.46 -14.27 8.28
N GLY A 5 -1.23 -15.30 7.95
CA GLY A 5 -0.79 -16.36 7.05
C GLY A 5 -0.34 -15.83 5.69
N LYS A 6 0.44 -16.63 4.97
CA LYS A 6 0.94 -16.32 3.62
C LYS A 6 -0.23 -15.92 2.71
N GLU A 7 -0.11 -14.77 2.07
CA GLU A 7 -1.16 -14.26 1.19
C GLU A 7 -1.34 -15.18 -0.03
N LEU A 8 -2.56 -15.23 -0.57
CA LEU A 8 -2.82 -15.96 -1.81
C LEU A 8 -2.01 -15.38 -2.97
N SER A 9 -1.57 -16.27 -3.87
CA SER A 9 -0.93 -15.86 -5.12
C SER A 9 -1.88 -15.03 -5.98
N GLU A 10 -1.31 -14.11 -6.75
CA GLU A 10 -2.08 -13.24 -7.63
C GLU A 10 -2.86 -14.04 -8.69
N ASP A 11 -2.27 -15.10 -9.21
CA ASP A 11 -2.90 -15.97 -10.22
C ASP A 11 -4.15 -16.66 -9.69
N LEU A 12 -4.13 -17.11 -8.42
CA LEU A 12 -5.31 -17.68 -7.79
C LEU A 12 -6.42 -16.64 -7.63
N LYS A 13 -6.08 -15.39 -7.28
CA LYS A 13 -7.06 -14.31 -7.19
C LYS A 13 -7.66 -13.96 -8.55
N LYS A 14 -6.84 -13.89 -9.60
CA LYS A 14 -7.30 -13.69 -10.99
C LYS A 14 -8.26 -14.80 -11.40
N ARG A 15 -7.93 -16.06 -11.10
CA ARG A 15 -8.81 -17.20 -11.41
C ARG A 15 -10.12 -17.17 -10.64
N ILE A 16 -10.13 -16.74 -9.38
CA ILE A 16 -11.36 -16.51 -8.61
C ILE A 16 -12.25 -15.47 -9.32
N VAL A 17 -11.67 -14.35 -9.74
CA VAL A 17 -12.40 -13.26 -10.40
C VAL A 17 -12.92 -13.70 -11.76
N ALA A 18 -12.11 -14.41 -12.57
CA ALA A 18 -12.53 -14.95 -13.86
C ALA A 18 -13.76 -15.86 -13.72
N LEU A 19 -13.71 -16.83 -12.80
CA LEU A 19 -14.85 -17.72 -12.56
C LEU A 19 -16.09 -16.96 -12.05
N HIS A 20 -15.91 -15.87 -11.30
CA HIS A 20 -17.02 -15.02 -10.87
C HIS A 20 -17.65 -14.26 -12.03
N ILE A 21 -16.84 -13.73 -12.95
CA ILE A 21 -17.30 -13.06 -14.18
C ILE A 21 -18.06 -14.06 -15.07
N ASP A 22 -17.60 -15.31 -15.14
CA ASP A 22 -18.28 -16.41 -15.83
C ASP A 22 -19.62 -16.82 -15.15
N GLY A 23 -20.02 -16.16 -14.06
CA GLY A 23 -21.29 -16.37 -13.38
C GLY A 23 -21.29 -17.52 -12.36
N LEU A 24 -20.12 -18.08 -12.02
CA LEU A 24 -20.06 -19.13 -10.98
C LEU A 24 -20.26 -18.52 -9.59
N GLY A 25 -21.22 -19.07 -8.84
CA GLY A 25 -21.47 -18.67 -7.46
C GLY A 25 -20.32 -19.04 -6.49
N TYR A 26 -20.25 -18.33 -5.36
CA TYR A 26 -19.19 -18.45 -4.35
C TYR A 26 -18.88 -19.89 -3.89
N LYS A 27 -19.92 -20.71 -3.67
CA LYS A 27 -19.75 -22.10 -3.22
C LYS A 27 -19.13 -22.98 -4.31
N LYS A 28 -19.46 -22.74 -5.59
CA LYS A 28 -18.93 -23.52 -6.72
C LYS A 28 -17.45 -23.20 -6.92
N THR A 29 -17.09 -21.92 -6.97
CA THR A 29 -15.70 -21.48 -7.11
C THR A 29 -14.82 -21.95 -5.96
N SER A 30 -15.33 -21.90 -4.73
CA SER A 30 -14.67 -22.45 -3.53
C SER A 30 -14.35 -23.94 -3.68
N LYS A 31 -15.31 -24.76 -4.12
CA LYS A 31 -15.10 -26.20 -4.36
C LYS A 31 -14.11 -26.46 -5.49
N THR A 32 -14.23 -25.74 -6.61
CA THR A 32 -13.35 -25.87 -7.78
C THR A 32 -11.89 -25.56 -7.44
N LEU A 33 -11.65 -24.51 -6.66
CA LEU A 33 -10.29 -24.07 -6.30
C LEU A 33 -9.79 -24.66 -4.97
N LYS A 34 -10.61 -25.46 -4.28
CA LYS A 34 -10.33 -26.01 -2.93
C LYS A 34 -9.95 -24.92 -1.92
N LEU A 35 -10.61 -23.77 -2.00
CA LEU A 35 -10.42 -22.63 -1.09
C LEU A 35 -11.63 -22.47 -0.18
N SER A 36 -11.46 -21.82 0.98
CA SER A 36 -12.61 -21.50 1.82
C SER A 36 -13.53 -20.46 1.14
N CYS A 37 -14.84 -20.60 1.34
CA CYS A 37 -15.82 -19.67 0.76
C CYS A 37 -15.62 -18.22 1.23
N SER A 38 -15.12 -18.03 2.46
CA SER A 38 -14.79 -16.69 2.99
C SER A 38 -13.63 -16.04 2.24
N THR A 39 -12.65 -16.82 1.79
CA THR A 39 -11.52 -16.32 1.01
C THR A 39 -11.95 -15.87 -0.38
N VAL A 40 -12.80 -16.66 -1.03
CA VAL A 40 -13.43 -16.30 -2.30
C VAL A 40 -14.23 -14.99 -2.15
N GLY A 41 -15.08 -14.90 -1.14
CA GLY A 41 -15.90 -13.71 -0.86
C GLY A 41 -15.05 -12.45 -0.63
N LYS A 42 -14.03 -12.53 0.22
CA LYS A 42 -13.11 -11.40 0.47
C LYS A 42 -12.36 -10.97 -0.79
N THR A 43 -11.98 -11.92 -1.64
CA THR A 43 -11.29 -11.62 -2.91
C THR A 43 -12.20 -10.85 -3.87
N ILE A 44 -13.45 -11.31 -4.04
CA ILE A 44 -14.43 -10.64 -4.90
C ILE A 44 -14.81 -9.27 -4.33
N GLN A 45 -15.05 -9.16 -3.02
CA GLN A 45 -15.33 -7.87 -2.38
C GLN A 45 -14.18 -6.87 -2.60
N GLN A 46 -12.93 -7.32 -2.44
CA GLN A 46 -11.76 -6.50 -2.69
C GLN A 46 -11.68 -6.08 -4.16
N PHE A 47 -11.97 -6.99 -5.09
CA PHE A 47 -12.02 -6.70 -6.53
C PHE A 47 -13.09 -5.65 -6.85
N HIS A 48 -14.30 -5.74 -6.31
CA HIS A 48 -15.35 -4.74 -6.52
C HIS A 48 -14.96 -3.36 -5.95
N ARG A 49 -14.25 -3.34 -4.82
CA ARG A 49 -13.81 -2.09 -4.19
C ARG A 49 -12.66 -1.40 -4.92
N THR A 50 -11.74 -2.16 -5.50
CA THR A 50 -10.46 -1.63 -6.01
C THR A 50 -10.19 -1.87 -7.48
N GLY A 51 -10.99 -2.70 -8.15
CA GLY A 51 -10.81 -3.13 -9.53
C GLY A 51 -9.56 -4.00 -9.77
N CYS A 52 -8.86 -4.41 -8.72
CA CYS A 52 -7.55 -5.03 -8.82
C CYS A 52 -7.42 -6.28 -7.95
N THR A 53 -6.72 -7.29 -8.45
CA THR A 53 -6.42 -8.55 -7.73
C THR A 53 -5.03 -8.56 -7.09
N GLN A 54 -4.21 -7.54 -7.35
CA GLN A 54 -2.84 -7.46 -6.85
C GLN A 54 -2.79 -7.25 -5.34
N ASN A 55 -1.77 -7.83 -4.72
CA ASN A 55 -1.49 -7.63 -3.30
C ASN A 55 -0.91 -6.23 -3.14
N ARG A 56 -1.67 -5.34 -2.50
CA ARG A 56 -1.20 -3.99 -2.23
C ARG A 56 -0.27 -4.00 -1.04
N LEU A 57 0.85 -3.29 -1.17
CA LEU A 57 1.68 -2.97 -0.02
C LEU A 57 0.84 -2.25 1.02
N ARG A 58 1.02 -2.62 2.29
CA ARG A 58 0.37 -1.91 3.38
C ARG A 58 0.90 -0.48 3.40
N HIS A 59 0.00 0.49 3.45
CA HIS A 59 0.39 1.87 3.69
C HIS A 59 0.92 1.98 5.13
N GLY A 60 2.16 2.47 5.26
CA GLY A 60 2.71 2.85 6.55
C GLY A 60 2.09 4.14 7.06
N LYS A 61 2.56 4.59 8.23
CA LYS A 61 2.20 5.91 8.77
C LYS A 61 2.63 7.01 7.79
N PRO A 62 1.80 8.03 7.51
CA PRO A 62 2.20 9.14 6.68
C PRO A 62 3.45 9.82 7.26
N LYS A 63 4.36 10.25 6.37
CA LYS A 63 5.57 10.96 6.75
C LYS A 63 5.22 12.33 7.33
N LYS A 64 5.96 12.77 8.35
CA LYS A 64 5.78 14.11 8.95
C LYS A 64 6.14 15.23 7.96
N LEU A 65 7.17 15.00 7.15
CA LEU A 65 7.66 15.96 6.17
C LEU A 65 6.98 15.75 4.82
N SER A 66 6.62 16.87 4.19
CA SER A 66 6.18 16.89 2.80
C SER A 66 7.37 16.62 1.86
N ALA A 67 7.10 16.15 0.65
CA ALA A 67 8.14 15.92 -0.35
C ALA A 67 8.93 17.21 -0.67
N ARG A 68 8.24 18.36 -0.71
CA ARG A 68 8.87 19.68 -0.90
C ARG A 68 9.81 20.02 0.24
N ALA A 69 9.38 19.84 1.49
CA ALA A 69 10.21 20.10 2.67
C ALA A 69 11.48 19.23 2.66
N GLN A 70 11.31 17.93 2.39
CA GLN A 70 12.41 16.99 2.32
C GLN A 70 13.40 17.36 1.21
N HIS A 71 12.91 17.74 0.03
CA HIS A 71 13.76 18.19 -1.08
C HIS A 71 14.51 19.48 -0.73
N HIS A 72 13.87 20.43 -0.07
CA HIS A 72 14.51 21.68 0.33
C HIS A 72 15.66 21.43 1.32
N ILE A 73 15.43 20.59 2.35
CA ILE A 73 16.48 20.15 3.29
C ILE A 73 17.64 19.48 2.52
N GLN A 74 17.32 18.62 1.56
CA GLN A 74 18.33 17.95 0.75
C GLN A 74 19.17 18.94 -0.07
N MET A 75 18.56 19.95 -0.68
CA MET A 75 19.26 20.98 -1.44
C MET A 75 20.19 21.82 -0.57
N LEU A 76 19.76 22.22 0.63
CA LEU A 76 20.58 22.99 1.58
C LEU A 76 21.81 22.18 2.03
N SER A 77 21.59 20.90 2.36
CA SER A 77 22.67 20.00 2.79
C SER A 77 23.68 19.70 1.67
N LEU A 78 23.20 19.54 0.43
CA LEU A 78 24.08 19.30 -0.73
C LEU A 78 24.84 20.57 -1.14
N GLY A 79 24.19 21.74 -1.08
CA GLY A 79 24.80 23.03 -1.42
C GLY A 79 25.89 23.46 -0.44
N ASN A 80 25.74 23.13 0.85
CA ASN A 80 26.77 23.33 1.86
C ASN A 80 26.89 22.10 2.76
N ARG A 81 27.85 21.22 2.44
CA ARG A 81 28.08 19.95 3.15
C ARG A 81 28.49 20.11 4.62
N CYS A 82 28.85 21.32 5.05
CA CYS A 82 29.25 21.61 6.43
C CYS A 82 28.17 22.36 7.22
N ILE A 83 26.95 22.51 6.68
CA ILE A 83 25.87 23.22 7.35
C ILE A 83 25.35 22.44 8.56
N SER A 84 25.14 23.16 9.68
CA SER A 84 24.65 22.55 10.91
C SER A 84 23.14 22.28 10.85
N LEU A 85 22.68 21.25 11.56
CA LEU A 85 21.25 20.92 11.64
C LEU A 85 20.41 22.07 12.23
N ALA A 86 20.95 22.82 13.19
CA ALA A 86 20.26 23.97 13.79
C ALA A 86 20.00 25.07 12.75
N THR A 87 20.98 25.32 11.89
CA THR A 87 20.87 26.28 10.79
C THR A 87 19.82 25.85 9.77
N ILE A 88 19.85 24.58 9.35
CA ILE A 88 18.85 24.02 8.42
C ILE A 88 17.44 24.13 9.03
N ALA A 89 17.27 23.78 10.31
CA ALA A 89 15.98 23.82 10.97
C ALA A 89 15.42 25.25 11.04
N ALA A 90 16.27 26.26 11.28
CA ALA A 90 15.87 27.67 11.28
C ALA A 90 15.39 28.12 9.90
N GLU A 91 16.10 27.77 8.83
CA GLU A 91 15.69 28.10 7.46
C GLU A 91 14.37 27.42 7.08
N VAL A 92 14.23 26.11 7.36
CA VAL A 92 13.03 25.34 7.01
C VAL A 92 11.79 25.84 7.77
N LYS A 93 11.96 26.31 9.02
CA LYS A 93 10.88 26.93 9.80
C LYS A 93 10.39 28.24 9.17
N GLY A 94 11.30 29.03 8.57
CA GLY A 94 10.95 30.26 7.83
C GLY A 94 10.11 30.01 6.58
N VAL A 95 10.16 28.82 6.00
CA VAL A 95 9.39 28.39 4.82
C VAL A 95 8.00 27.81 5.21
N GLY A 96 7.65 27.83 6.51
CA GLY A 96 6.35 27.37 7.00
C GLY A 96 6.21 25.86 7.15
N VAL A 97 7.32 25.13 7.22
CA VAL A 97 7.35 23.69 7.51
C VAL A 97 7.75 23.49 8.97
N ASN A 98 6.89 22.85 9.76
CA ASN A 98 7.24 22.42 11.12
C ASN A 98 7.97 21.08 11.06
N LEU A 99 9.26 21.08 11.44
CA LEU A 99 10.10 19.90 11.65
C LEU A 99 9.84 19.24 13.01
#